data_AF-A0A538D235-F1
#
_entry.id   AF-A0A538D235-F1
#
_cell.length_a   1.000
_cell.length_b   1.000
_cell.length_c   1.000
_cell.angle_alpha   90.00
_cell.angle_beta   90.00
_cell.angle_gamma   90.00
#
_symmetry.space_group_name_H-M   'P 1'
#
loop_
_entity.id
_entity.type
_entity.pdbx_description
1 polymer ?
#
loop_
_entity_poly.entity_id
_entity_poly.type
_entity_poly.pdbx_seq_one_letter_code
_entity_poly.pdbx_strand_id
1 'polypeptide(L)'
;MSASPPGNGEAPVGEPQAAGRPLCPRCGTPHEPNQEYCLECGLRLPVEASGLVPSLGRAWRRRLGWYPGDWVWPSLLALLIAALAGIGAAAFVSHDQKRAGYVTGTSPFGAPPSTITPPEPTVTPPTVPSTGTGTQPAPPNTTTTPAAALKSWPAGKTGWTVVLESLPSANGRSFALAQARAAEHSGLQDVGIIDSSGYASLHPGYYVLFSGVYTSFDDANTAATTAQSRGYRRAYPHRITP
;
A
#
# COMPACT_ATOMS: atom_id res chain seq x y z
N MET A 1 -9.34 79.39 36.48
CA MET A 1 -8.70 78.25 35.80
C MET A 1 -9.04 76.97 36.53
N SER A 2 -10.05 76.25 36.05
CA SER A 2 -10.21 74.79 36.15
C SER A 2 -11.58 74.45 35.55
N ALA A 3 -11.53 73.91 34.34
CA ALA A 3 -12.69 73.43 33.60
C ALA A 3 -13.08 72.04 34.13
N SER A 4 -14.38 71.82 34.32
CA SER A 4 -14.96 70.47 34.42
C SER A 4 -15.23 69.94 33.00
N PRO A 5 -14.77 68.74 32.63
CA PRO A 5 -15.24 68.07 31.42
C PRO A 5 -16.60 67.38 31.69
N PRO A 6 -17.53 67.37 30.72
CA PRO A 6 -18.72 66.53 30.78
C PRO A 6 -18.36 65.05 30.52
N GLY A 7 -19.09 64.17 31.21
CA GLY A 7 -18.88 62.74 31.24
C GLY A 7 -19.03 62.04 29.90
N ASN A 8 -18.05 61.19 29.60
CA ASN A 8 -18.13 59.85 29.04
C ASN A 8 -19.44 59.49 28.31
N GLY A 9 -19.59 60.01 27.10
CA GLY A 9 -20.35 59.31 26.07
C GLY A 9 -19.50 58.19 25.50
N GLU A 10 -19.39 57.08 26.23
CA GLU A 10 -18.82 55.85 25.69
C GLU A 10 -19.83 55.30 24.67
N ALA A 11 -19.57 55.58 23.40
CA ALA A 11 -20.26 54.93 22.30
C ALA A 11 -20.18 53.41 22.51
N PRO A 12 -21.24 52.64 22.25
CA PRO A 12 -21.12 51.19 22.25
C PRO A 12 -20.05 50.83 21.23
N VAL A 13 -18.95 50.26 21.74
CA VAL A 13 -17.93 49.59 20.93
C VAL A 13 -18.71 48.66 20.00
N GLY A 14 -18.74 49.01 18.72
CA GLY A 14 -19.35 48.18 17.70
C GLY A 14 -18.67 46.82 17.78
N GLU A 15 -19.39 45.84 18.33
CA GLU A 15 -19.06 44.43 18.13
C GLU A 15 -18.78 44.26 16.64
N PRO A 16 -17.62 43.72 16.23
CA PRO A 16 -17.42 43.33 14.85
C PRO A 16 -18.56 42.39 14.49
N GLN A 17 -19.44 42.89 13.62
CA GLN A 17 -20.67 42.23 13.21
C GLN A 17 -20.36 40.79 12.85
N ALA A 18 -21.05 39.90 13.56
CA ALA A 18 -21.04 38.47 13.39
C ALA A 18 -21.11 38.10 11.90
N ALA A 19 -19.98 37.67 11.34
CA ALA A 19 -20.02 36.65 10.31
C ALA A 19 -20.83 35.49 10.92
N GLY A 20 -21.98 35.18 10.30
CA GLY A 20 -23.03 34.36 10.89
C GLY A 20 -22.48 33.13 11.60
N ARG A 21 -22.68 33.05 12.92
CA ARG A 21 -22.25 31.89 13.70
C ARG A 21 -22.96 30.66 13.12
N PRO A 22 -22.22 29.59 12.77
CA PRO A 22 -22.82 28.37 12.23
C PRO A 22 -23.83 27.80 13.23
N LEU A 23 -24.96 27.32 12.72
CA LEU A 23 -26.07 26.79 13.51
C LEU A 23 -25.97 25.27 13.56
N CYS A 24 -26.23 24.70 14.73
CA CYS A 24 -26.27 23.25 14.89
C CYS A 24 -27.39 22.66 14.01
N PRO A 25 -27.11 21.64 13.17
CA PRO A 25 -28.12 21.07 12.27
C PRO A 25 -29.22 20.27 12.99
N ARG A 26 -29.05 19.98 14.29
CA ARG A 26 -30.03 19.22 15.07
C ARG A 26 -30.94 20.09 15.92
N CYS A 27 -30.40 21.10 16.61
CA CYS A 27 -31.16 21.94 17.54
C CYS A 27 -31.21 23.42 17.16
N GLY A 28 -30.49 23.84 16.11
CA GLY A 28 -30.49 25.23 15.65
C GLY A 28 -29.70 26.21 16.53
N THR A 29 -29.07 25.76 17.62
CA THR A 29 -28.28 26.64 18.48
C THR A 29 -27.02 27.11 17.75
N PRO A 30 -26.66 28.41 17.80
CA PRO A 30 -25.40 28.91 17.27
C PRO A 30 -24.22 28.30 18.04
N HIS A 31 -23.17 27.90 17.32
CA HIS A 31 -21.97 27.32 17.89
C HIS A 31 -20.71 28.02 17.37
N GLU A 32 -19.59 27.79 18.05
CA GLU A 32 -18.30 28.31 17.62
C GLU A 32 -17.74 27.46 16.46
N PRO A 33 -17.00 28.04 15.50
CA PRO A 33 -16.54 27.33 14.30
C PRO A 33 -15.65 26.09 14.56
N ASN A 34 -14.94 26.06 15.70
CA ASN A 34 -14.01 24.98 16.06
C ASN A 34 -14.56 24.06 17.16
N GLN A 35 -15.85 24.16 17.46
CA GLN A 35 -16.48 23.41 18.53
C GLN A 35 -16.80 21.98 18.07
N GLU A 36 -16.18 20.97 18.68
CA GLU A 36 -16.37 19.56 18.26
C GLU A 36 -17.75 18.99 18.61
N TYR A 37 -18.41 19.53 19.64
CA TYR A 37 -19.72 19.08 20.12
C TYR A 37 -20.63 20.25 20.45
N CYS A 38 -21.91 20.16 20.06
CA CYS A 38 -22.93 21.11 20.47
C CYS A 38 -23.20 20.96 21.98
N LEU A 39 -23.02 22.04 22.75
CA LEU A 39 -23.19 22.02 24.21
C LEU A 39 -24.66 21.88 24.66
N GLU A 40 -25.62 22.16 23.78
CA GLU A 40 -27.05 22.02 24.09
C GLU A 40 -27.59 20.61 23.83
N CYS A 41 -27.28 20.04 22.66
CA CYS A 41 -27.87 18.75 22.24
C CYS A 41 -26.90 17.58 22.16
N GLY A 42 -25.60 17.80 22.43
CA GLY A 42 -24.55 16.79 22.41
C GLY A 42 -24.16 16.25 21.04
N LEU A 43 -24.69 16.81 19.94
CA LEU A 43 -24.32 16.38 18.59
C LEU A 43 -22.86 16.75 18.29
N ARG A 44 -22.09 15.80 17.77
CA ARG A 44 -20.76 16.08 17.22
C ARG A 44 -20.89 16.94 15.95
N LEU A 45 -20.32 18.13 15.98
CA LEU A 45 -20.42 19.10 14.88
C LEU A 45 -19.33 18.81 13.83
N PRO A 46 -19.62 18.99 12.53
CA PRO A 46 -18.59 18.90 11.52
C PRO A 46 -17.60 20.05 11.74
N VAL A 47 -16.37 19.73 12.12
CA VAL A 47 -15.30 20.72 12.18
C VAL A 47 -15.05 21.15 10.73
N GLU A 48 -15.61 22.30 10.34
CA GLU A 48 -15.30 22.90 9.06
C GLU A 48 -13.87 23.41 9.13
N ALA A 49 -12.92 22.52 8.86
CA ALA A 49 -11.51 22.85 8.72
C ALA A 49 -11.38 23.91 7.62
N SER A 50 -11.39 25.17 8.03
CA SER A 50 -11.26 26.33 7.15
C SER A 50 -9.79 26.48 6.82
N GLY A 51 -9.38 25.81 5.74
CA GLY A 51 -8.04 25.89 5.17
C GLY A 51 -8.09 25.92 3.65
N LEU A 52 -7.05 26.48 3.02
CA LEU A 52 -6.90 26.49 1.56
C LEU A 52 -6.81 25.05 0.99
N VAL A 53 -6.27 24.12 1.76
CA VAL A 53 -6.09 22.72 1.35
C VAL A 53 -7.43 21.98 1.10
N PRO A 54 -8.44 22.04 2.01
CA PRO A 54 -9.72 21.39 1.77
C PRO A 54 -10.60 22.07 0.69
N SER A 55 -10.42 23.35 0.38
CA SER A 55 -11.17 24.02 -0.70
C SER A 55 -10.68 23.59 -2.09
N LEU A 56 -9.36 23.45 -2.28
CA LEU A 56 -8.79 22.87 -3.51
C LEU A 56 -9.17 21.39 -3.68
N GLY A 57 -9.20 20.62 -2.59
CA GLY A 57 -9.66 19.22 -2.61
C GLY A 57 -11.12 19.07 -3.07
N ARG A 58 -12.02 19.98 -2.68
CA ARG A 58 -13.43 19.98 -3.13
C ARG A 58 -13.58 20.34 -4.60
N ALA A 59 -12.77 21.28 -5.11
CA ALA A 59 -12.80 21.66 -6.53
C ALA A 59 -12.28 20.55 -7.45
N TRP A 60 -11.22 19.84 -7.02
CA TRP A 60 -10.63 18.73 -7.76
C TRP A 60 -11.54 17.49 -7.80
N ARG A 61 -12.23 17.20 -6.67
CA ARG A 61 -13.24 16.12 -6.58
C ARG A 61 -14.42 16.31 -7.54
N ARG A 62 -14.81 17.56 -7.84
CA ARG A 62 -15.87 17.83 -8.84
C ARG A 62 -15.43 17.64 -10.29
N ARG A 63 -14.13 17.72 -10.59
CA ARG A 63 -13.63 17.75 -11.97
C ARG A 63 -13.08 16.41 -12.47
N LEU A 64 -12.58 15.55 -11.57
CA LEU A 64 -11.90 14.30 -11.94
C LEU A 64 -12.52 13.04 -11.32
N GLY A 65 -13.59 13.15 -10.53
CA GLY A 65 -14.38 12.01 -10.03
C GLY A 65 -13.67 11.03 -9.09
N TRP A 66 -12.36 11.19 -8.90
CA TRP A 66 -11.50 10.29 -8.13
C TRP A 66 -10.51 11.12 -7.30
N TYR A 67 -10.49 10.90 -5.98
CA TYR A 67 -9.59 11.57 -5.04
C TYR A 67 -8.79 10.50 -4.28
N PRO A 68 -7.50 10.31 -4.60
CA PRO A 68 -6.65 9.31 -3.96
C PRO A 68 -6.19 9.80 -2.59
N GLY A 69 -7.13 10.02 -1.67
CA GLY A 69 -6.87 10.31 -0.25
C GLY A 69 -6.02 11.56 0.05
N ASP A 70 -5.94 11.90 1.33
CA ASP A 70 -5.19 13.06 1.81
C ASP A 70 -3.66 12.87 1.74
N TRP A 71 -3.18 11.68 1.35
CA TRP A 71 -1.75 11.38 1.16
C TRP A 71 -1.13 12.04 -0.07
N VAL A 72 -1.94 12.48 -1.05
CA VAL A 72 -1.44 12.94 -2.35
C VAL A 72 -0.76 14.30 -2.24
N TRP A 73 -1.24 15.11 -1.30
CA TRP A 73 -0.72 16.45 -1.01
C TRP A 73 0.66 16.43 -0.36
N PRO A 74 0.92 15.65 0.71
CA PRO A 74 2.28 15.52 1.24
C PRO A 74 3.23 14.89 0.22
N SER A 75 2.79 13.93 -0.61
CA SER A 75 3.61 13.39 -1.70
C SER A 75 3.94 14.42 -2.78
N LEU A 76 2.97 15.24 -3.21
CA LEU A 76 3.21 16.33 -4.16
C LEU A 76 4.13 17.41 -3.59
N LEU A 77 3.94 17.77 -2.31
CA LEU A 77 4.82 18.71 -1.62
C LEU A 77 6.26 18.17 -1.57
N ALA A 78 6.43 16.90 -1.20
CA ALA A 78 7.74 16.24 -1.16
C ALA A 78 8.40 16.19 -2.54
N LEU A 79 7.63 15.86 -3.60
CA LEU A 79 8.13 15.88 -4.98
C LEU A 79 8.56 17.28 -5.43
N LEU A 80 7.81 18.31 -5.06
CA LEU A 80 8.14 19.70 -5.39
C LEU A 80 9.44 20.14 -4.69
N ILE A 81 9.61 19.78 -3.41
CA ILE A 81 10.84 20.02 -2.66
C ILE A 81 12.03 19.26 -3.30
N ALA A 82 11.84 17.99 -3.68
CA ALA A 82 12.88 17.20 -4.34
C ALA A 82 13.28 17.77 -5.70
N ALA A 83 12.32 18.24 -6.51
CA ALA A 83 12.59 18.87 -7.79
C ALA A 83 13.37 20.18 -7.65
N LEU A 84 13.08 20.97 -6.62
CA LEU A 84 13.82 22.21 -6.33
C LEU A 84 15.25 21.91 -5.81
N ALA A 85 15.46 20.81 -5.09
CA ALA A 85 16.80 20.37 -4.65
C ALA A 85 17.66 19.80 -5.80
N GLY A 86 17.03 19.28 -6.87
CA GLY A 86 17.72 18.71 -8.04
C GLY A 86 18.50 19.73 -8.90
N ILE A 87 18.22 21.03 -8.76
CA ILE A 87 18.93 22.09 -9.52
C ILE A 87 20.35 22.34 -8.95
N GLY A 88 20.68 21.85 -7.75
CA GLY A 88 22.00 22.03 -7.13
C GLY A 88 23.06 20.95 -7.43
N ALA A 89 22.69 19.82 -8.04
CA ALA A 89 23.56 18.64 -8.10
C ALA A 89 24.14 18.31 -9.49
N ALA A 90 24.01 19.21 -10.47
CA ALA A 90 24.56 19.00 -11.82
C ALA A 90 26.01 19.51 -12.01
N ALA A 91 26.65 20.06 -10.97
CA ALA A 91 27.97 20.70 -11.11
C ALA A 91 29.19 19.84 -10.67
N PHE A 92 29.01 18.67 -10.03
CA PHE A 92 30.15 18.00 -9.35
C PHE A 92 30.36 16.51 -9.60
N VAL A 93 29.76 15.88 -10.63
CA VAL A 93 30.11 14.50 -11.00
C VAL A 93 30.64 14.45 -12.43
N SER A 94 31.84 15.00 -12.60
CA SER A 94 32.63 14.90 -13.83
C SER A 94 34.08 14.64 -13.48
N HIS A 95 34.41 13.45 -12.99
CA HIS A 95 35.74 12.84 -13.09
C HIS A 95 35.70 11.46 -12.43
N ASP A 96 35.62 10.37 -13.23
CA ASP A 96 36.42 9.12 -13.08
C ASP A 96 35.83 7.97 -13.95
N GLN A 97 35.95 8.09 -15.28
CA GLN A 97 35.53 7.03 -16.22
C GLN A 97 36.61 6.80 -17.30
N LYS A 98 37.89 6.79 -16.92
CA LYS A 98 38.98 6.38 -17.83
C LYS A 98 40.02 5.54 -17.10
N ARG A 99 39.74 4.23 -16.95
CA ARG A 99 40.68 3.09 -17.09
C ARG A 99 40.05 1.81 -16.52
N ALA A 100 39.45 1.01 -17.38
CA ALA A 100 39.40 -0.43 -17.21
C ALA A 100 39.77 -1.04 -18.55
N GLY A 101 41.01 -1.55 -18.63
CA GLY A 101 41.61 -2.11 -19.83
C GLY A 101 41.01 -3.46 -20.19
N TYR A 102 40.75 -3.64 -21.47
CA TYR A 102 40.40 -4.90 -22.10
C TYR A 102 41.63 -5.82 -22.08
N VAL A 103 41.50 -7.03 -21.53
CA VAL A 103 42.51 -8.08 -21.65
C VAL A 103 42.16 -8.93 -22.88
N THR A 104 42.91 -8.70 -23.97
CA THR A 104 42.97 -9.56 -25.15
C THR A 104 43.78 -10.82 -24.82
N GLY A 105 43.15 -11.99 -24.97
CA GLY A 105 43.83 -13.28 -25.04
C GLY A 105 43.66 -13.88 -26.44
N THR A 106 44.61 -13.61 -27.33
CA THR A 106 44.76 -14.28 -28.64
C THR A 106 45.78 -15.40 -28.48
N SER A 107 45.42 -16.63 -28.84
CA SER A 107 46.41 -17.68 -29.12
C SER A 107 46.09 -18.34 -30.47
N PRO A 108 47.10 -18.69 -31.30
CA PRO A 108 46.92 -18.93 -32.73
C PRO A 108 47.11 -20.40 -33.11
N PHE A 109 46.14 -21.03 -33.78
CA PHE A 109 46.28 -22.22 -34.65
C PHE A 109 44.93 -22.31 -35.38
N GLY A 110 44.78 -22.21 -36.70
CA GLY A 110 45.60 -22.73 -37.80
C GLY A 110 44.69 -23.69 -38.59
N ALA A 111 43.94 -23.17 -39.57
CA ALA A 111 43.12 -23.99 -40.48
C ALA A 111 43.94 -24.49 -41.68
N PRO A 112 43.54 -25.60 -42.32
CA PRO A 112 43.22 -25.52 -43.74
C PRO A 112 41.94 -26.30 -44.18
N PRO A 113 41.46 -26.11 -45.43
CA PRO A 113 40.05 -26.23 -45.84
C PRO A 113 39.73 -27.41 -46.78
N SER A 114 38.46 -27.48 -47.25
CA SER A 114 37.84 -28.29 -48.36
C SER A 114 36.82 -29.32 -47.84
N THR A 115 35.65 -29.65 -48.43
CA THR A 115 34.98 -29.38 -49.72
C THR A 115 33.59 -30.05 -49.71
N ILE A 116 32.54 -29.35 -50.15
CA ILE A 116 31.40 -29.73 -51.04
C ILE A 116 30.62 -31.07 -50.83
N THR A 117 29.34 -30.96 -50.37
CA THR A 117 28.01 -31.49 -50.87
C THR A 117 27.70 -33.03 -50.91
N PRO A 118 26.41 -33.45 -50.77
CA PRO A 118 25.90 -34.69 -50.11
C PRO A 118 25.54 -35.88 -51.04
N PRO A 119 25.03 -37.00 -50.49
CA PRO A 119 23.58 -37.28 -50.66
C PRO A 119 22.87 -37.94 -49.46
N GLU A 120 21.55 -37.75 -49.43
CA GLU A 120 20.56 -38.53 -48.69
C GLU A 120 20.42 -39.96 -49.28
N PRO A 121 20.19 -40.98 -48.43
CA PRO A 121 19.03 -41.82 -48.67
C PRO A 121 18.27 -42.19 -47.39
N THR A 122 16.94 -42.16 -47.54
CA THR A 122 15.91 -42.73 -46.66
C THR A 122 16.13 -44.23 -46.41
N VAL A 123 16.14 -44.65 -45.13
CA VAL A 123 15.70 -46.00 -44.70
C VAL A 123 15.08 -45.89 -43.29
N THR A 124 13.83 -46.33 -43.15
CA THR A 124 13.09 -46.51 -41.88
C THR A 124 13.22 -47.98 -41.39
N PRO A 125 12.75 -48.32 -40.17
CA PRO A 125 13.49 -48.61 -38.93
C PRO A 125 13.72 -50.12 -38.67
N PRO A 126 14.46 -50.50 -37.60
CA PRO A 126 13.75 -51.10 -36.45
C PRO A 126 14.29 -50.72 -35.06
N THR A 127 13.39 -50.86 -34.08
CA THR A 127 13.53 -50.70 -32.62
C THR A 127 14.66 -51.53 -32.01
N VAL A 128 15.46 -50.91 -31.12
CA VAL A 128 16.23 -51.60 -30.06
C VAL A 128 16.41 -50.68 -28.84
N PRO A 129 16.52 -51.25 -27.62
CA PRO A 129 16.15 -50.61 -26.35
C PRO A 129 17.23 -49.69 -25.76
N SER A 130 16.75 -48.71 -25.01
CA SER A 130 17.55 -47.75 -24.25
C SER A 130 18.09 -48.40 -22.97
N THR A 131 19.42 -48.42 -22.78
CA THR A 131 20.12 -48.36 -21.48
C THR A 131 21.61 -48.11 -21.74
N GLY A 132 22.17 -47.03 -21.17
CA GLY A 132 23.62 -46.78 -21.23
C GLY A 132 24.02 -45.36 -20.84
N THR A 133 24.18 -45.16 -19.53
CA THR A 133 24.63 -43.96 -18.81
C THR A 133 25.94 -43.35 -19.33
N GLY A 134 25.94 -42.03 -19.52
CA GLY A 134 27.14 -41.19 -19.68
C GLY A 134 26.94 -39.85 -18.97
N THR A 135 27.63 -39.67 -17.84
CA THR A 135 27.52 -38.55 -16.90
C THR A 135 28.05 -37.24 -17.49
N GLN A 136 27.15 -36.27 -17.72
CA GLN A 136 27.50 -34.85 -17.90
C GLN A 136 27.43 -34.14 -16.53
N PRO A 137 28.45 -33.38 -16.11
CA PRO A 137 28.41 -32.62 -14.86
C PRO A 137 27.25 -31.61 -14.91
N ALA A 138 26.31 -31.77 -13.98
CA ALA A 138 25.18 -30.86 -13.84
C ALA A 138 25.67 -29.46 -13.41
N PRO A 139 25.15 -28.38 -14.00
CA PRO A 139 25.31 -27.05 -13.42
C PRO A 139 24.77 -27.07 -11.98
N PRO A 140 25.38 -26.34 -11.03
CA PRO A 140 25.01 -26.39 -9.63
C PRO A 140 23.52 -26.08 -9.50
N ASN A 141 22.77 -27.06 -8.98
CA ASN A 141 21.38 -26.91 -8.59
C ASN A 141 21.28 -25.74 -7.62
N THR A 142 20.83 -24.58 -8.09
CA THR A 142 20.18 -23.62 -7.22
C THR A 142 18.91 -24.32 -6.73
N THR A 143 18.98 -24.84 -5.51
CA THR A 143 17.81 -25.21 -4.72
C THR A 143 16.90 -23.98 -4.67
N THR A 144 15.95 -23.92 -5.59
CA THR A 144 14.83 -22.99 -5.50
C THR A 144 14.00 -23.50 -4.33
N THR A 145 14.19 -22.91 -3.15
CA THR A 145 13.27 -23.08 -2.03
C THR A 145 11.85 -22.95 -2.58
N PRO A 146 10.97 -23.95 -2.42
CA PRO A 146 9.59 -23.82 -2.83
C PRO A 146 9.02 -22.57 -2.20
N ALA A 147 8.53 -21.63 -3.01
CA ALA A 147 7.82 -20.46 -2.48
C ALA A 147 6.72 -20.97 -1.56
N ALA A 148 6.79 -20.61 -0.28
CA ALA A 148 5.82 -21.03 0.71
C ALA A 148 4.41 -20.70 0.20
N ALA A 149 3.54 -21.71 0.21
CA ALA A 149 2.19 -21.54 -0.25
C ALA A 149 1.40 -20.76 0.80
N LEU A 150 0.79 -19.64 0.39
CA LEU A 150 -0.11 -18.89 1.25
C LEU A 150 -1.26 -19.77 1.74
N LYS A 151 -1.69 -19.52 2.98
CA LYS A 151 -2.79 -20.23 3.62
C LYS A 151 -4.11 -19.86 2.93
N SER A 152 -4.95 -20.86 2.65
CA SER A 152 -6.34 -20.64 2.28
C SER A 152 -7.24 -20.73 3.53
N TRP A 153 -8.26 -19.88 3.60
CA TRP A 153 -9.30 -20.03 4.61
C TRP A 153 -10.06 -21.33 4.37
N PRO A 154 -10.33 -22.15 5.41
CA PRO A 154 -11.09 -23.39 5.24
C PRO A 154 -12.50 -23.12 4.71
N ALA A 155 -12.81 -23.67 3.53
CA ALA A 155 -14.09 -23.44 2.88
C ALA A 155 -15.28 -23.88 3.75
N GLY A 156 -16.32 -23.06 3.80
CA GLY A 156 -17.56 -23.35 4.55
C GLY A 156 -17.38 -23.39 6.07
N LYS A 157 -16.22 -23.01 6.61
CA LYS A 157 -15.99 -23.02 8.06
C LYS A 157 -16.13 -21.63 8.66
N THR A 158 -16.80 -21.62 9.82
CA THR A 158 -16.78 -20.49 10.73
C THR A 158 -15.59 -20.60 11.68
N GLY A 159 -14.94 -19.48 11.95
CA GLY A 159 -13.78 -19.42 12.84
C GLY A 159 -13.32 -17.98 13.08
N TRP A 160 -12.32 -17.81 13.92
CA TRP A 160 -11.68 -16.52 14.17
C TRP A 160 -10.37 -16.42 13.38
N THR A 161 -10.03 -15.20 12.96
CA THR A 161 -8.78 -14.90 12.27
C THR A 161 -8.24 -13.56 12.75
N VAL A 162 -6.94 -13.33 12.57
CA VAL A 162 -6.41 -11.97 12.64
C VAL A 162 -6.57 -11.32 11.28
N VAL A 163 -7.33 -10.24 11.19
CA VAL A 163 -7.38 -9.38 9.99
C VAL A 163 -6.24 -8.40 10.08
N LEU A 164 -5.34 -8.43 9.10
CA LEU A 164 -4.19 -7.53 9.01
C LEU A 164 -4.56 -6.24 8.26
N GLU A 165 -5.24 -6.40 7.11
CA GLU A 165 -5.66 -5.30 6.27
C GLU A 165 -6.86 -5.71 5.38
N SER A 166 -7.71 -4.74 5.02
CA SER A 166 -8.79 -4.94 4.04
C SER A 166 -8.43 -4.19 2.76
N LEU A 167 -8.07 -4.93 1.71
CA LEU A 167 -7.59 -4.37 0.45
C LEU A 167 -8.77 -4.27 -0.54
N PRO A 168 -9.03 -3.10 -1.15
CA PRO A 168 -10.10 -2.99 -2.15
C PRO A 168 -9.89 -3.98 -3.30
N SER A 169 -10.94 -4.72 -3.65
CA SER A 169 -10.91 -5.71 -4.75
C SER A 169 -10.59 -5.09 -6.11
N ALA A 170 -10.84 -3.78 -6.28
CA ALA A 170 -10.49 -3.00 -7.47
C ALA A 170 -8.98 -3.02 -7.78
N ASN A 171 -8.12 -3.22 -6.78
CA ASN A 171 -6.66 -3.37 -6.99
C ASN A 171 -6.28 -4.74 -7.58
N GLY A 172 -7.22 -5.68 -7.66
CA GLY A 172 -7.03 -7.01 -8.20
C GLY A 172 -6.44 -8.02 -7.20
N ARG A 173 -6.61 -9.30 -7.52
CA ARG A 173 -6.17 -10.42 -6.67
C ARG A 173 -4.64 -10.53 -6.56
N SER A 174 -3.92 -10.21 -7.63
CA SER A 174 -2.44 -10.26 -7.66
C SER A 174 -1.82 -9.29 -6.65
N PHE A 175 -2.38 -8.09 -6.51
CA PHE A 175 -1.98 -7.11 -5.50
C PHE A 175 -2.19 -7.65 -4.08
N ALA A 176 -3.36 -8.25 -3.82
CA ALA A 176 -3.65 -8.85 -2.51
C ALA A 176 -2.70 -10.02 -2.17
N LEU A 177 -2.37 -10.87 -3.15
CA LEU A 177 -1.39 -11.94 -2.99
C LEU A 177 0.03 -11.41 -2.71
N ALA A 178 0.43 -10.32 -3.37
CA ALA A 178 1.70 -9.68 -3.09
C ALA A 178 1.79 -9.18 -1.64
N GLN A 179 0.71 -8.57 -1.13
CA GLN A 179 0.67 -8.15 0.28
C GLN A 179 0.63 -9.30 1.27
N ALA A 180 -0.01 -10.41 0.92
CA ALA A 180 0.05 -11.61 1.74
C ALA A 180 1.47 -12.18 1.86
N ARG A 181 2.24 -12.18 0.77
CA ARG A 181 3.67 -12.56 0.82
C ARG A 181 4.49 -11.58 1.65
N ALA A 182 4.25 -10.27 1.53
CA ALA A 182 4.94 -9.28 2.35
C ALA A 182 4.67 -9.49 3.85
N ALA A 183 3.43 -9.82 4.22
CA ALA A 183 3.07 -10.17 5.59
C ALA A 183 3.76 -11.45 6.07
N GLU A 184 3.86 -12.48 5.25
CA GLU A 184 4.63 -13.69 5.58
C GLU A 184 6.12 -13.36 5.80
N HIS A 185 6.72 -12.54 4.94
CA HIS A 185 8.11 -12.09 5.08
C HIS A 185 8.36 -11.24 6.34
N SER A 186 7.32 -10.64 6.92
CA SER A 186 7.41 -9.94 8.22
C SER A 186 7.48 -10.90 9.42
N GLY A 187 7.38 -12.21 9.19
CA GLY A 187 7.42 -13.26 10.19
C GLY A 187 6.06 -13.70 10.71
N LEU A 188 4.97 -13.28 10.05
CA LEU A 188 3.62 -13.79 10.33
C LEU A 188 3.44 -15.17 9.72
N GLN A 189 2.75 -16.04 10.45
CA GLN A 189 2.49 -17.42 10.02
C GLN A 189 1.06 -17.54 9.49
N ASP A 190 0.81 -18.61 8.71
CA ASP A 190 -0.52 -18.94 8.17
C ASP A 190 -1.23 -17.74 7.49
N VAL A 191 -0.47 -16.98 6.70
CA VAL A 191 -0.98 -15.77 6.05
C VAL A 191 -1.71 -16.12 4.75
N GLY A 192 -2.84 -15.47 4.51
CA GLY A 192 -3.67 -15.70 3.34
C GLY A 192 -4.55 -14.53 2.96
N ILE A 193 -5.30 -14.70 1.88
CA ILE A 193 -6.36 -13.76 1.47
C ILE A 193 -7.72 -14.44 1.48
N ILE A 194 -8.73 -13.70 1.90
CA ILE A 194 -10.14 -14.08 1.83
C ILE A 194 -10.84 -13.12 0.86
N ASP A 195 -11.57 -13.64 -0.12
CA ASP A 195 -12.52 -12.83 -0.89
C ASP A 195 -13.72 -12.52 0.00
N SER A 196 -13.90 -11.25 0.34
CA SER A 196 -14.93 -10.83 1.31
C SER A 196 -16.35 -11.05 0.81
N SER A 197 -16.56 -11.16 -0.51
CA SER A 197 -17.88 -11.39 -1.09
C SER A 197 -18.46 -12.76 -0.79
N GLY A 198 -17.62 -13.73 -0.42
CA GLY A 198 -18.03 -15.09 -0.09
C GLY A 198 -18.42 -15.34 1.37
N TYR A 199 -18.51 -14.29 2.21
CA TYR A 199 -18.71 -14.43 3.65
C TYR A 199 -19.66 -13.36 4.20
N ALA A 200 -20.77 -13.76 4.82
CA ALA A 200 -21.75 -12.86 5.41
C ALA A 200 -21.18 -11.95 6.52
N SER A 201 -20.11 -12.37 7.21
CA SER A 201 -19.47 -11.58 8.26
C SER A 201 -18.57 -10.44 7.75
N LEU A 202 -18.36 -10.36 6.43
CA LEU A 202 -17.44 -9.42 5.82
C LEU A 202 -18.18 -8.47 4.87
N HIS A 203 -17.68 -7.24 4.76
CA HIS A 203 -18.22 -6.31 3.78
C HIS A 203 -17.72 -6.69 2.38
N PRO A 204 -18.60 -6.86 1.38
CA PRO A 204 -18.21 -7.27 0.04
C PRO A 204 -17.34 -6.21 -0.65
N GLY A 205 -16.56 -6.63 -1.66
CA GLY A 205 -15.71 -5.73 -2.46
C GLY A 205 -14.27 -5.59 -1.97
N TYR A 206 -13.81 -6.47 -1.08
CA TYR A 206 -12.45 -6.46 -0.52
C TYR A 206 -11.78 -7.84 -0.59
N TYR A 207 -10.46 -7.85 -0.66
CA TYR A 207 -9.64 -8.97 -0.26
C TYR A 207 -9.14 -8.72 1.16
N VAL A 208 -9.59 -9.54 2.10
CA VAL A 208 -9.16 -9.49 3.50
C VAL A 208 -7.86 -10.25 3.63
N LEU A 209 -6.79 -9.53 3.96
CA LEU A 209 -5.50 -10.11 4.30
C LEU A 209 -5.57 -10.60 5.76
N PHE A 210 -5.34 -11.89 5.97
CA PHE A 210 -5.48 -12.52 7.28
C PHE A 210 -4.24 -13.32 7.69
N SER A 211 -4.11 -13.59 8.99
CA SER A 211 -3.12 -14.52 9.55
C SER A 211 -3.77 -15.45 10.57
N GLY A 212 -3.50 -16.74 10.42
CA GLY A 212 -3.96 -17.79 11.33
C GLY A 212 -5.43 -18.16 11.16
N VAL A 213 -5.80 -19.30 11.74
CA VAL A 213 -7.19 -19.76 11.85
C VAL A 213 -7.38 -20.28 13.27
N TYR A 214 -8.29 -19.66 14.01
CA TYR A 214 -8.47 -19.87 15.44
C TYR A 214 -9.90 -20.32 15.74
N THR A 215 -10.05 -21.13 16.79
CA THR A 215 -11.36 -21.57 17.28
C THR A 215 -11.92 -20.65 18.36
N SER A 216 -11.07 -19.82 18.99
CA SER A 216 -11.45 -18.90 20.06
C SER A 216 -11.11 -17.44 19.72
N PHE A 217 -11.85 -16.52 20.33
CA PHE A 217 -11.55 -15.09 20.26
C PHE A 217 -10.23 -14.77 20.96
N ASP A 218 -9.94 -15.39 22.11
CA ASP A 218 -8.77 -15.09 22.92
C ASP A 218 -7.46 -15.46 22.21
N ASP A 219 -7.42 -16.59 21.51
CA ASP A 219 -6.28 -16.99 20.68
C ASP A 219 -6.06 -15.99 19.54
N ALA A 220 -7.15 -15.61 18.85
CA ALA A 220 -7.09 -14.63 17.78
C ALA A 220 -6.69 -13.23 18.29
N ASN A 221 -7.13 -12.84 19.48
CA ASN A 221 -6.77 -11.56 20.08
C ASN A 221 -5.29 -11.51 20.47
N THR A 222 -4.77 -12.59 21.07
CA THR A 222 -3.34 -12.74 21.38
C THR A 222 -2.49 -12.70 20.11
N ALA A 223 -2.93 -13.38 19.05
CA ALA A 223 -2.29 -13.34 17.75
C ALA A 223 -2.36 -11.94 17.11
N ALA A 224 -3.46 -11.21 17.27
CA ALA A 224 -3.59 -9.84 16.79
C ALA A 224 -2.58 -8.90 17.46
N THR A 225 -2.37 -9.00 18.78
CA THR A 225 -1.31 -8.25 19.49
C THR A 225 0.08 -8.61 18.96
N THR A 226 0.31 -9.88 18.63
CA THR A 226 1.56 -10.31 17.99
C THR A 226 1.72 -9.68 16.61
N ALA A 227 0.68 -9.66 15.78
CA ALA A 227 0.71 -9.02 14.47
C ALA A 227 0.91 -7.50 14.55
N GLN A 228 0.32 -6.87 15.56
CA GLN A 228 0.54 -5.45 15.85
C GLN A 228 2.00 -5.16 16.13
N SER A 229 2.70 -5.98 16.93
CA SER A 229 4.13 -5.78 17.20
C SER A 229 5.00 -5.92 15.93
N ARG A 230 4.58 -6.75 14.97
CA ARG A 230 5.23 -6.98 13.66
C ARG A 230 5.01 -5.87 12.63
N GLY A 231 4.26 -4.82 12.96
CA GLY A 231 4.04 -3.65 12.09
C GLY A 231 2.60 -3.46 11.64
N TYR A 232 1.74 -4.47 11.83
CA TYR A 232 0.31 -4.39 11.50
C TYR A 232 -0.47 -3.77 12.66
N ARG A 233 -0.21 -2.49 12.95
CA ARG A 233 -0.77 -1.77 14.12
C ARG A 233 -2.30 -1.79 14.20
N ARG A 234 -2.97 -2.01 13.06
CA ARG A 234 -4.43 -2.08 12.96
C ARG A 234 -4.95 -3.52 12.93
N ALA A 235 -4.11 -4.53 13.17
CA ALA A 235 -4.55 -5.90 13.18
C ALA A 235 -5.54 -6.15 14.32
N TYR A 236 -6.61 -6.90 14.03
CA TYR A 236 -7.66 -7.18 15.00
C TYR A 236 -8.27 -8.57 14.79
N PRO A 237 -8.79 -9.22 15.83
CA PRO A 237 -9.52 -10.47 15.70
C PRO A 237 -10.87 -10.23 15.01
N HIS A 238 -11.19 -11.03 13.99
CA HIS A 238 -12.50 -11.01 13.33
C HIS A 238 -13.05 -12.43 13.18
N ARG A 239 -14.36 -12.58 13.36
CA ARG A 239 -15.04 -13.85 13.15
C ARG A 239 -15.50 -13.95 11.71
N ILE A 240 -15.09 -15.01 11.04
CA ILE A 240 -15.46 -15.32 9.66
C ILE A 240 -16.65 -16.29 9.71
N THR A 241 -17.75 -15.95 9.03
CA THR A 241 -18.91 -16.83 8.79
C THR A 241 -19.24 -16.82 7.31
N PRO A 242 -19.45 -18.00 6.69
CA PRO A 242 -19.99 -18.10 5.32
C PRO A 242 -21.28 -17.30 5.18
#